data_AF-A0AAN6AVY0-F1
#
_entry.id   AF-A0AAN6AVY0-F1
#
_cell.length_a   1.000
_cell.length_b   1.000
_cell.length_c   1.000
_cell.angle_alpha   90.00
_cell.angle_beta   90.00
_cell.angle_gamma   90.00
#
_symmetry.space_group_name_H-M   'P 1'
#
loop_
_entity.id
_entity.type
_entity.pdbx_description
1 polymer ?
#
loop_
_entity_poly.entity_id
_entity_poly.type
_entity_poly.pdbx_seq_one_letter_code
_entity_poly.pdbx_strand_id
1 'polypeptide(L)'
;MSWHHGDYINLISAAGTAIAAAAAAVAAWLSFKSAKESQEQQRKSAKFEMERHLYELLQIDAQRANESVKGIDSMDWSYNQVANLTYAIESARKRLQAAIPQLDDEQIARFKSFFTEQLSHEVKAEMKEMGGLPDALYKTRGNCRESMELVDIFGNNKEFFGYDYLRDSDLED
;
A
#
# COMPACT_ATOMS: atom_id res chain seq x y z
N MET A 1 -59.56 53.07 -1.17
CA MET A 1 -59.01 51.74 -0.85
C MET A 1 -58.32 51.84 0.50
N SER A 2 -58.96 51.37 1.58
CA SER A 2 -58.34 51.32 2.91
C SER A 2 -57.65 49.98 3.09
N TRP A 3 -56.33 50.00 3.27
CA TRP A 3 -55.59 48.81 3.65
C TRP A 3 -55.98 48.41 5.08
N HIS A 4 -56.29 47.13 5.31
CA HIS A 4 -56.61 46.63 6.64
C HIS A 4 -55.31 46.33 7.41
N HIS A 5 -55.32 46.50 8.73
CA HIS A 5 -54.14 46.30 9.59
C HIS A 5 -53.51 44.89 9.46
N GLY A 6 -54.32 43.88 9.10
CA GLY A 6 -53.87 42.52 8.80
C GLY A 6 -53.03 42.39 7.52
N ASP A 7 -53.22 43.26 6.53
CA ASP A 7 -52.50 43.20 5.25
C ASP A 7 -51.03 43.65 5.41
N TYR A 8 -50.78 44.61 6.31
CA TYR A 8 -49.42 45.07 6.64
C TYR A 8 -48.63 44.00 7.41
N ILE A 9 -49.29 43.32 8.35
CA ILE A 9 -48.67 42.24 9.14
C ILE A 9 -48.35 41.04 8.23
N ASN A 10 -49.24 40.71 7.29
CA ASN A 10 -49.00 39.68 6.28
C ASN A 10 -47.87 40.05 5.30
N LEU A 11 -47.76 41.31 4.87
CA LEU A 11 -46.68 41.76 3.99
C LEU A 11 -45.31 41.73 4.69
N ILE A 12 -45.23 42.20 5.94
CA ILE A 12 -43.98 42.21 6.73
C ILE A 12 -43.55 40.77 7.08
N SER A 13 -44.49 39.90 7.45
CA SER A 13 -44.18 38.49 7.69
C SER A 13 -43.80 37.74 6.42
N ALA A 14 -44.43 38.01 5.28
CA ALA A 14 -44.04 37.48 3.98
C ALA A 14 -42.64 37.96 3.54
N ALA A 15 -42.32 39.24 3.76
CA ALA A 15 -40.98 39.78 3.49
C ALA A 15 -39.91 39.16 4.40
N GLY A 16 -40.21 39.02 5.70
CA GLY A 16 -39.30 38.40 6.68
C GLY A 16 -39.03 36.93 6.39
N THR A 17 -40.07 36.16 6.04
CA THR A 17 -39.94 34.74 5.67
C THR A 17 -39.21 34.56 4.33
N ALA A 18 -39.42 35.43 3.34
CA ALA A 18 -38.69 35.41 2.08
C ALA A 18 -37.19 35.70 2.27
N ILE A 19 -36.82 36.66 3.12
CA ILE A 19 -35.42 36.96 3.46
C ILE A 19 -34.78 35.78 4.19
N ALA A 20 -35.50 35.18 5.15
CA ALA A 20 -35.03 34.00 5.87
C ALA A 20 -34.82 32.80 4.94
N ALA A 21 -35.73 32.57 3.98
CA ALA A 21 -35.60 31.52 2.99
C ALA A 21 -34.40 31.75 2.05
N ALA A 22 -34.17 33.00 1.62
CA ALA A 22 -33.00 33.35 0.81
C ALA A 22 -31.68 33.12 1.58
N ALA A 23 -31.62 33.53 2.86
CA ALA A 23 -30.47 33.30 3.71
C ALA A 23 -30.21 31.79 3.94
N ALA A 24 -31.28 31.01 4.17
CA ALA A 24 -31.19 29.56 4.32
C ALA A 24 -30.72 28.87 3.03
N ALA A 25 -31.17 29.33 1.86
CA ALA A 25 -30.72 28.81 0.57
C ALA A 25 -29.23 29.10 0.31
N VAL A 26 -28.75 30.30 0.65
CA VAL A 26 -27.33 30.66 0.57
C VAL A 26 -26.50 29.81 1.53
N ALA A 27 -26.95 29.66 2.78
CA ALA A 27 -26.29 28.81 3.77
C ALA A 27 -26.23 27.34 3.31
N ALA A 28 -27.34 26.79 2.81
CA ALA A 28 -27.39 25.42 2.29
C ALA A 28 -26.46 25.22 1.09
N TRP A 29 -26.36 26.20 0.18
CA TRP A 29 -25.43 26.15 -0.95
C TRP A 29 -23.96 26.20 -0.48
N LEU A 30 -23.62 27.06 0.48
CA LEU A 30 -22.29 27.11 1.08
C LEU A 30 -21.95 25.81 1.82
N SER A 31 -22.90 25.25 2.58
CA SER A 31 -22.74 23.95 3.24
C SER A 31 -22.53 22.83 2.22
N PHE A 32 -23.28 22.82 1.12
CA PHE A 32 -23.10 21.83 0.05
C PHE A 32 -21.71 21.95 -0.58
N LYS A 33 -21.26 23.17 -0.88
CA LYS A 33 -19.91 23.41 -1.42
C LYS A 33 -18.82 22.95 -0.45
N SER A 34 -18.93 23.33 0.83
CA SER A 34 -17.98 22.95 1.87
C SER A 34 -17.95 21.44 2.13
N ALA A 35 -19.12 20.78 2.11
CA ALA A 35 -19.22 19.33 2.26
C ALA A 35 -18.54 18.60 1.10
N LYS A 36 -18.69 19.09 -0.14
CA LYS A 36 -18.02 18.54 -1.31
C LYS A 36 -16.50 18.68 -1.22
N GLU A 37 -16.01 19.87 -0.88
CA GLU A 37 -14.57 20.14 -0.68
C GLU A 37 -14.00 19.26 0.45
N SER A 38 -14.74 19.12 1.55
CA SER A 38 -14.37 18.26 2.68
C SER A 38 -14.32 16.79 2.29
N GLN A 39 -15.24 16.31 1.46
CA GLN A 39 -15.23 14.93 0.95
C GLN A 39 -14.00 14.67 0.06
N GLU A 40 -13.67 15.60 -0.83
CA GLU A 40 -12.47 15.51 -1.67
C GLU A 40 -11.19 15.49 -0.82
N GLN A 41 -11.12 16.34 0.20
CA GLN A 41 -9.99 16.37 1.12
C GLN A 41 -9.88 15.09 1.94
N GLN A 42 -10.98 14.56 2.47
CA GLN A 42 -10.99 13.29 3.20
C GLN A 42 -10.49 12.13 2.34
N ARG A 43 -10.87 12.08 1.06
CA ARG A 43 -10.36 11.05 0.13
C ARG A 43 -8.85 11.17 -0.08
N LYS A 44 -8.34 12.40 -0.25
CA LYS A 44 -6.90 12.65 -0.38
C LYS A 44 -6.14 12.26 0.88
N SER A 45 -6.64 12.65 2.05
CA SER A 45 -6.05 12.27 3.34
C SER A 45 -6.06 10.77 3.55
N ALA A 46 -7.17 10.08 3.25
CA ALA A 46 -7.25 8.63 3.36
C ALA A 46 -6.24 7.92 2.43
N LYS A 47 -6.10 8.39 1.18
CA LYS A 47 -5.09 7.85 0.25
C LYS A 47 -3.67 8.07 0.78
N PHE A 48 -3.36 9.27 1.27
CA PHE A 48 -2.06 9.58 1.85
C PHE A 48 -1.74 8.72 3.10
N GLU A 49 -2.70 8.56 4.00
CA GLU A 49 -2.54 7.73 5.19
C GLU A 49 -2.36 6.25 4.85
N MET A 50 -3.11 5.74 3.87
CA MET A 50 -2.94 4.39 3.35
C MET A 50 -1.53 4.19 2.77
N GLU A 51 -1.05 5.12 1.94
CA GLU A 51 0.30 5.05 1.37
C GLU A 51 1.39 5.08 2.45
N ARG A 52 1.28 6.01 3.42
CA ARG A 52 2.19 6.08 4.56
C ARG A 52 2.21 4.78 5.35
N HIS A 53 1.04 4.23 5.64
CA HIS A 53 0.92 2.99 6.38
C HIS A 53 1.55 1.81 5.62
N LEU A 54 1.38 1.76 4.30
CA LEU A 54 2.01 0.75 3.46
C LEU A 54 3.54 0.87 3.48
N TYR A 55 4.09 2.08 3.40
CA TYR A 55 5.55 2.30 3.56
C TYR A 55 6.08 1.77 4.90
N GLU A 56 5.39 2.08 5.99
CA GLU A 56 5.77 1.62 7.34
C GLU A 56 5.76 0.09 7.43
N LEU A 57 4.71 -0.56 6.93
CA LEU A 57 4.62 -2.02 6.95
C LEU A 57 5.70 -2.69 6.09
N LEU A 58 5.97 -2.15 4.89
CA LEU A 58 7.02 -2.66 4.02
C LEU A 58 8.40 -2.49 4.66
N GLN A 59 8.65 -1.37 5.34
CA GLN A 59 9.89 -1.15 6.07
C GLN A 59 10.07 -2.16 7.22
N ILE A 60 9.01 -2.44 7.98
CA ILE A 60 9.04 -3.43 9.06
C ILE A 60 9.32 -4.84 8.51
N ASP A 61 8.66 -5.22 7.41
CA ASP A 61 8.87 -6.54 6.80
C ASP A 61 10.30 -6.65 6.22
N ALA A 62 10.86 -5.58 5.65
CA ALA A 62 12.25 -5.54 5.21
C ALA A 62 13.24 -5.63 6.39
N GLN A 63 12.97 -4.96 7.51
CA GLN A 63 13.78 -5.08 8.73
C GLN A 63 13.77 -6.51 9.26
N ARG A 64 12.60 -7.16 9.32
CA ARG A 64 12.49 -8.56 9.75
C ARG A 64 13.26 -9.52 8.84
N ALA A 65 13.19 -9.30 7.53
CA ALA A 65 13.98 -10.04 6.55
C ALA A 65 15.48 -9.90 6.85
N ASN A 66 15.96 -8.67 6.99
CA ASN A 66 17.37 -8.36 7.26
C ASN A 66 17.86 -8.94 8.61
N GLU A 67 17.04 -8.84 9.65
CA GLU A 67 17.37 -9.36 10.99
C GLU A 67 17.52 -10.88 11.01
N SER A 68 16.81 -11.60 10.14
CA SER A 68 16.86 -13.06 10.07
C SER A 68 18.25 -13.58 9.67
N VAL A 69 19.03 -12.78 8.94
CA VAL A 69 20.31 -13.17 8.33
C VAL A 69 21.46 -12.21 8.69
N LYS A 70 21.25 -11.34 9.68
CA LYS A 70 22.12 -10.21 9.99
C LYS A 70 23.55 -10.66 10.31
N GLY A 71 24.51 -10.20 9.50
CA GLY A 71 25.94 -10.44 9.70
C GLY A 71 26.39 -11.87 9.41
N ILE A 72 25.60 -12.62 8.63
CA ILE A 72 25.89 -14.01 8.26
C ILE A 72 25.94 -14.07 6.74
N ASP A 73 27.02 -14.64 6.22
CA ASP A 73 27.17 -14.92 4.79
C ASP A 73 26.07 -15.87 4.31
N SER A 74 25.57 -15.69 3.09
CA SER A 74 24.42 -16.47 2.62
C SER A 74 24.70 -17.96 2.51
N MET A 75 25.97 -18.35 2.29
CA MET A 75 26.40 -19.75 2.31
C MET A 75 26.20 -20.45 3.66
N ASP A 76 26.21 -19.67 4.74
CA ASP A 76 26.15 -20.13 6.14
C ASP A 76 24.74 -20.02 6.74
N TRP A 77 23.74 -19.59 5.97
CA TRP A 77 22.37 -19.51 6.46
C TRP A 77 21.83 -20.88 6.85
N SER A 78 21.15 -20.92 8.00
CA SER A 78 20.38 -22.07 8.43
C SER A 78 18.98 -22.06 7.81
N TYR A 79 18.35 -23.23 7.74
CA TYR A 79 16.99 -23.38 7.21
C TYR A 79 15.99 -22.41 7.87
N ASN A 80 16.04 -22.29 9.21
CA ASN A 80 15.11 -21.40 9.94
C ASN A 80 15.31 -19.93 9.58
N GLN A 81 16.55 -19.50 9.32
CA GLN A 81 16.85 -18.13 8.92
C GLN A 81 16.27 -17.86 7.53
N VAL A 82 16.45 -18.80 6.60
CA VAL A 82 15.87 -18.68 5.26
C VAL A 82 14.35 -18.74 5.29
N ALA A 83 13.75 -19.60 6.10
CA ALA A 83 12.30 -19.65 6.26
C ALA A 83 11.76 -18.31 6.77
N ASN A 84 12.36 -17.75 7.83
CA ASN A 84 11.97 -16.45 8.38
C ASN A 84 12.14 -15.31 7.37
N LEU A 85 13.26 -15.29 6.65
CA LEU A 85 13.51 -14.37 5.55
C LEU A 85 12.41 -14.46 4.48
N THR A 86 12.14 -15.69 4.02
CA THR A 86 11.16 -15.99 2.96
C THR A 86 9.77 -15.51 3.35
N TYR A 87 9.32 -15.82 4.57
CA TYR A 87 8.00 -15.39 5.05
C TYR A 87 7.92 -13.88 5.32
N ALA A 88 9.02 -13.23 5.73
CA ALA A 88 9.04 -11.77 5.87
C ALA A 88 8.85 -11.08 4.51
N ILE A 89 9.56 -11.56 3.47
CA ILE A 89 9.40 -11.05 2.10
C ILE A 89 8.00 -11.39 1.56
N GLU A 90 7.47 -12.58 1.87
CA GLU A 90 6.12 -12.98 1.47
C GLU A 90 5.04 -12.08 2.10
N SER A 91 5.21 -11.71 3.37
CA SER A 91 4.33 -10.75 4.04
C SER A 91 4.28 -9.43 3.28
N ALA A 92 5.44 -8.89 2.90
CA ALA A 92 5.51 -7.66 2.10
C ALA A 92 4.81 -7.82 0.75
N ARG A 93 5.04 -8.93 0.05
CA ARG A 93 4.36 -9.26 -1.22
C ARG A 93 2.84 -9.29 -1.06
N LYS A 94 2.32 -10.03 -0.06
CA LYS A 94 0.88 -10.15 0.20
C LYS A 94 0.24 -8.81 0.54
N ARG A 95 0.92 -7.97 1.33
CA ARG A 95 0.44 -6.60 1.65
C ARG A 95 0.35 -5.74 0.40
N LEU A 96 1.38 -5.75 -0.45
CA LEU A 96 1.36 -4.97 -1.68
C LEU A 96 0.30 -5.50 -2.64
N GLN A 97 0.16 -6.82 -2.79
CA GLN A 97 -0.91 -7.43 -3.60
C GLN A 97 -2.31 -7.03 -3.14
N ALA A 98 -2.55 -6.98 -1.82
CA ALA A 98 -3.82 -6.53 -1.27
C ALA A 98 -4.07 -5.03 -1.55
N ALA A 99 -3.02 -4.23 -1.70
CA ALA A 99 -3.11 -2.80 -2.00
C ALA A 99 -3.23 -2.50 -3.51
N ILE A 100 -2.81 -3.40 -4.41
CA ILE A 100 -2.83 -3.21 -5.89
C ILE A 100 -4.15 -2.61 -6.41
N PRO A 101 -5.35 -3.06 -5.99
CA PRO A 101 -6.61 -2.49 -6.53
C PRO A 101 -6.81 -0.99 -6.28
N GLN A 102 -6.03 -0.40 -5.37
CA GLN A 102 -6.10 1.02 -4.98
C GLN A 102 -4.89 1.83 -5.49
N LEU A 103 -3.96 1.19 -6.18
CA LEU A 103 -2.70 1.78 -6.64
C LEU A 103 -2.63 1.77 -8.17
N ASP A 104 -1.98 2.79 -8.73
CA ASP A 104 -1.57 2.78 -10.14
C ASP A 104 -0.21 2.09 -10.31
N ASP A 105 0.17 1.81 -11.57
CA ASP A 105 1.41 1.08 -11.90
C ASP A 105 2.67 1.80 -11.40
N GLU A 106 2.70 3.14 -11.43
CA GLU A 106 3.82 3.94 -10.93
C GLU A 106 3.94 3.81 -9.41
N GLN A 107 2.81 3.84 -8.69
CA GLN A 107 2.76 3.62 -7.25
C GLN A 107 3.23 2.21 -6.90
N ILE A 108 2.77 1.18 -7.61
CA ILE A 108 3.20 -0.21 -7.40
C ILE A 108 4.71 -0.34 -7.60
N ALA A 109 5.25 0.20 -8.70
CA ALA A 109 6.68 0.19 -8.98
C ALA A 109 7.49 0.89 -7.88
N ARG A 110 7.00 2.06 -7.40
CA ARG A 110 7.63 2.81 -6.32
C ARG A 110 7.66 2.04 -5.00
N PHE A 111 6.58 1.35 -4.64
CA PHE A 111 6.55 0.51 -3.43
C PHE A 111 7.46 -0.70 -3.53
N LYS A 112 7.52 -1.34 -4.71
CA LYS A 112 8.48 -2.42 -4.97
C LYS A 112 9.91 -1.92 -4.81
N SER A 113 10.28 -0.82 -5.47
CA SER A 113 11.62 -0.20 -5.35
C SER A 113 11.95 0.17 -3.91
N PHE A 114 11.01 0.79 -3.20
CA PHE A 114 11.22 1.15 -1.80
C PHE A 114 11.52 -0.09 -0.95
N PHE A 115 10.71 -1.14 -1.05
CA PHE A 115 10.92 -2.36 -0.29
C PHE A 115 12.29 -2.99 -0.60
N THR A 116 12.62 -3.13 -1.88
CA THR A 116 13.90 -3.73 -2.30
C THR A 116 15.08 -2.89 -1.84
N GLU A 117 14.99 -1.56 -1.87
CA GLU A 117 16.04 -0.66 -1.36
C GLU A 117 16.30 -0.83 0.14
N GLN A 118 15.29 -1.14 0.94
CA GLN A 118 15.43 -1.38 2.39
C GLN A 118 16.09 -2.72 2.74
N LEU A 119 16.19 -3.67 1.80
CA LEU A 119 16.84 -4.96 2.06
C LEU A 119 18.35 -4.81 2.22
N SER A 120 18.95 -5.65 3.06
CA SER A 120 20.40 -5.68 3.28
C SER A 120 21.13 -6.18 2.03
N HIS A 121 22.45 -5.97 2.00
CA HIS A 121 23.26 -6.42 0.86
C HIS A 121 23.19 -7.94 0.70
N GLU A 122 23.24 -8.69 1.80
CA GLU A 122 23.19 -10.14 1.84
C GLU A 122 21.87 -10.67 1.27
N VAL A 123 20.74 -10.10 1.70
CA VAL A 123 19.41 -10.47 1.16
C VAL A 123 19.31 -10.13 -0.32
N LYS A 124 19.78 -8.94 -0.73
CA LYS A 124 19.76 -8.52 -2.14
C LYS A 124 20.62 -9.42 -3.02
N ALA A 125 21.79 -9.83 -2.55
CA ALA A 125 22.69 -10.72 -3.28
C ALA A 125 22.02 -12.07 -3.54
N GLU A 126 21.43 -12.66 -2.50
CA GLU A 126 20.72 -13.92 -2.61
C GLU A 126 19.50 -13.83 -3.55
N MET A 127 18.72 -12.76 -3.41
CA MET A 127 17.57 -12.52 -4.29
C MET A 127 18.00 -12.33 -5.75
N LYS A 128 19.21 -11.82 -6.02
CA LYS A 128 19.73 -11.63 -7.39
C LYS A 128 20.42 -12.87 -7.96
N GLU A 129 20.71 -13.89 -7.15
CA GLU A 129 21.48 -15.03 -7.62
C GLU A 129 20.72 -15.78 -8.72
N MET A 130 21.34 -15.87 -9.91
CA MET A 130 20.73 -16.40 -11.14
C MET A 130 20.49 -17.91 -11.14
N GLY A 131 20.98 -18.64 -10.12
CA GLY A 131 20.93 -20.11 -10.09
C GLY A 131 20.46 -20.74 -8.77
N GLY A 132 20.22 -19.96 -7.72
CA GLY A 132 20.06 -20.50 -6.36
C GLY A 132 18.78 -20.07 -5.70
N LEU A 133 17.98 -21.06 -5.30
CA LEU A 133 17.25 -20.97 -4.03
C LEU A 133 18.29 -21.12 -2.92
N PRO A 134 18.10 -20.51 -1.75
CA PRO A 134 19.12 -20.57 -0.72
C PRO A 134 19.51 -22.00 -0.36
N ASP A 135 20.81 -22.28 -0.36
CA ASP A 135 21.39 -23.61 -0.11
C ASP A 135 20.80 -24.31 1.12
N ALA A 136 20.47 -23.51 2.14
CA ALA A 136 19.86 -23.96 3.38
C ALA A 136 18.53 -24.71 3.17
N LEU A 137 17.78 -24.40 2.13
CA LEU A 137 16.50 -25.05 1.80
C LEU A 137 16.71 -26.50 1.36
N TYR A 138 17.85 -26.83 0.76
CA TYR A 138 18.20 -28.19 0.32
C TYR A 138 18.89 -29.02 1.40
N LYS A 139 19.41 -28.39 2.46
CA LYS A 139 20.16 -29.05 3.55
C LYS A 139 19.25 -29.73 4.60
N THR A 140 17.92 -29.68 4.45
CA THR A 140 16.97 -30.23 5.42
C THR A 140 16.89 -31.76 5.37
N ARG A 141 17.26 -32.42 6.49
CA ARG A 141 17.18 -33.88 6.66
C ARG A 141 15.76 -34.40 6.98
N GLY A 142 14.77 -33.53 7.16
CA GLY A 142 13.41 -33.91 7.52
C GLY A 142 12.41 -32.95 6.88
N ASN A 143 11.40 -33.54 6.22
CA ASN A 143 10.28 -32.89 5.53
C ASN A 143 10.59 -32.14 4.21
N CYS A 144 10.91 -32.90 3.15
CA CYS A 144 11.05 -32.38 1.78
C CYS A 144 9.87 -31.50 1.32
N ARG A 145 8.66 -31.74 1.82
CA ARG A 145 7.45 -30.98 1.45
C ARG A 145 7.51 -29.52 1.92
N GLU A 146 7.90 -29.28 3.16
CA GLU A 146 8.00 -27.91 3.72
C GLU A 146 9.10 -27.12 3.01
N SER A 147 10.20 -27.78 2.65
CA SER A 147 11.27 -27.17 1.86
C SER A 147 10.82 -26.82 0.44
N MET A 148 10.02 -27.65 -0.22
CA MET A 148 9.44 -27.32 -1.54
C MET A 148 8.48 -26.13 -1.48
N GLU A 149 7.65 -26.04 -0.43
CA GLU A 149 6.76 -24.89 -0.25
C GLU A 149 7.53 -23.58 -0.07
N LEU A 150 8.59 -23.58 0.77
CA LEU A 150 9.45 -22.42 0.92
C LEU A 150 10.16 -22.04 -0.38
N VAL A 151 10.55 -23.04 -1.17
CA VAL A 151 11.14 -22.82 -2.49
C VAL A 151 10.17 -22.07 -3.40
N ASP A 152 8.92 -22.53 -3.49
CA ASP A 152 7.90 -21.89 -4.31
C ASP A 152 7.61 -20.46 -3.82
N ILE A 153 7.53 -20.25 -2.50
CA ILE A 153 7.30 -18.92 -1.93
C ILE A 153 8.47 -17.99 -2.25
N PHE A 154 9.72 -18.47 -2.10
CA PHE A 154 10.90 -17.67 -2.40
C PHE A 154 10.96 -17.30 -3.89
N GLY A 155 10.69 -18.24 -4.79
CA GLY A 155 10.59 -17.98 -6.22
C GLY A 155 9.54 -16.91 -6.57
N ASN A 156 8.32 -17.07 -6.06
CA ASN A 156 7.25 -16.09 -6.25
C ASN A 156 7.60 -14.70 -5.70
N ASN A 157 8.37 -14.64 -4.62
CA ASN A 157 8.87 -13.39 -4.07
C ASN A 157 9.91 -12.74 -4.98
N LYS A 158 10.86 -13.52 -5.54
CA LYS A 158 11.83 -13.02 -6.53
C LYS A 158 11.13 -12.43 -7.74
N GLU A 159 10.19 -13.18 -8.32
CA GLU A 159 9.39 -12.75 -9.48
C GLU A 159 8.66 -11.44 -9.19
N PHE A 160 7.91 -11.40 -8.07
CA PHE A 160 7.09 -10.24 -7.74
C PHE A 160 7.91 -8.96 -7.55
N PHE A 161 9.08 -9.04 -6.92
CA PHE A 161 9.93 -7.87 -6.67
C PHE A 161 10.92 -7.56 -7.81
N GLY A 162 10.82 -8.26 -8.95
CA GLY A 162 11.62 -7.97 -10.13
C GLY A 162 13.08 -8.42 -10.02
N TYR A 163 13.33 -9.48 -9.24
CA TYR A 163 14.61 -10.15 -9.17
C TYR A 163 14.71 -11.36 -10.11
N ASP A 164 13.66 -11.61 -10.88
CA ASP A 164 13.67 -12.67 -11.87
C ASP A 164 14.48 -12.31 -13.11
N TYR A 165 14.82 -13.35 -13.86
CA TYR A 165 15.59 -13.32 -15.10
C TYR A 165 15.31 -12.11 -15.98
N LEU A 166 16.36 -11.55 -16.58
CA LEU A 166 16.23 -10.88 -17.88
C LEU A 166 15.49 -11.87 -18.78
N ARG A 167 14.24 -11.56 -19.14
CA ARG A 167 13.52 -12.37 -20.11
C ARG A 167 14.20 -12.14 -21.45
N ASP A 168 14.17 -13.10 -22.36
CA ASP A 168 14.72 -12.90 -23.71
C ASP A 168 14.12 -11.64 -24.38
N SER A 169 12.90 -11.24 -24.00
CA SER A 169 12.25 -9.99 -24.39
C SER A 169 12.95 -8.70 -23.93
N ASP A 170 13.82 -8.78 -22.93
CA ASP A 170 14.60 -7.67 -22.37
C ASP A 170 16.00 -7.59 -23.04
N LEU A 171 16.33 -8.54 -23.92
CA LEU A 171 17.58 -8.61 -24.70
C LEU A 171 17.37 -8.28 -26.19
N GLU A 172 16.13 -8.03 -26.61
CA GLU A 172 15.79 -7.55 -27.96
C GLU A 172 15.85 -6.01 -27.99
N ASP A 173 17.06 -5.46 -28.11
CA ASP A 173 17.34 -4.08 -28.56
C ASP A 173 18.16 -4.11 -29.87
#